data_AF-A0A969Z5U6-F1
#
_entry.id   AF-A0A969Z5U6-F1
#
_cell.length_a   1.000
_cell.length_b   1.000
_cell.length_c   1.000
_cell.angle_alpha   90.00
_cell.angle_beta   90.00
_cell.angle_gamma   90.00
#
_symmetry.space_group_name_H-M   'P 1'
#
loop_
_entity.id
_entity.type
_entity.pdbx_description
1 polymer ?
#
loop_
_entity_poly.entity_id
_entity_poly.type
_entity_poly.pdbx_seq_one_letter_code
_entity_poly.pdbx_strand_id
1 'polypeptide(L)'
;YHMHDKVLMASFDDSLVKAFNKAAKGKVGTIGGSISSAIFAITSYLKLDFFYVSTYESLSLPYNQKMGQGNIQVMKKFPKFIQNILSTQDEDGNYWFNMQRLEFQRDAQRKNIAVIYWTVNDRQDMIDLIERGADGIITDHPELLEELIKLYK
;
A
#
# COMPACT_ATOMS: atom_id res chain seq x y z
N TYR A 1 29.46 -7.41 1.19
CA TYR A 1 28.57 -7.84 0.10
C TYR A 1 27.94 -6.61 -0.56
N HIS A 2 28.09 -6.43 -1.87
CA HIS A 2 27.44 -5.34 -2.64
C HIS A 2 25.97 -5.72 -2.88
N MET A 3 25.10 -5.53 -1.88
CA MET A 3 23.69 -5.94 -1.94
C MET A 3 22.70 -4.78 -2.04
N HIS A 4 23.18 -3.54 -2.15
CA HIS A 4 22.36 -2.35 -1.99
C HIS A 4 21.27 -2.23 -3.08
N ASP A 5 21.56 -2.72 -4.28
CA ASP A 5 20.67 -2.82 -5.45
C ASP A 5 19.83 -4.12 -5.48
N LYS A 6 20.02 -5.02 -4.51
CA LYS A 6 19.38 -6.35 -4.47
C LYS A 6 18.46 -6.55 -3.27
N VAL A 7 18.36 -5.56 -2.39
CA VAL A 7 17.55 -5.62 -1.18
C VAL A 7 16.55 -4.48 -1.16
N LEU A 8 15.36 -4.79 -0.66
CA LEU A 8 14.29 -3.84 -0.43
C LEU A 8 14.00 -3.83 1.07
N MET A 9 13.99 -2.64 1.69
CA MET A 9 13.66 -2.49 3.10
C MET A 9 12.20 -2.06 3.25
N ALA A 10 11.45 -2.78 4.06
CA ALA A 10 10.05 -2.50 4.34
C ALA A 10 9.82 -2.32 5.85
N SER A 11 8.99 -1.35 6.21
CA SER A 11 8.52 -1.13 7.58
C SER A 11 7.20 -0.35 7.54
N PHE A 12 6.27 -0.68 8.42
CA PHE A 12 5.02 0.09 8.57
C PHE A 12 5.25 1.45 9.27
N ASP A 13 6.39 1.63 9.93
CA ASP A 13 6.78 2.88 10.57
C ASP A 13 7.63 3.76 9.63
N ASP A 14 7.01 4.82 9.12
CA ASP A 14 7.63 5.83 8.25
C ASP A 14 8.89 6.48 8.85
N SER A 15 8.98 6.62 10.17
CA SER A 15 10.15 7.22 10.83
C SER A 15 11.34 6.29 10.74
N LEU A 16 11.12 4.99 10.89
CA LEU A 16 12.16 3.97 10.71
C LEU A 16 12.61 3.89 9.25
N VAL A 17 11.68 3.95 8.29
CA VAL A 17 12.02 3.96 6.86
C VAL A 17 12.89 5.18 6.53
N LYS A 18 12.50 6.38 6.99
CA LYS A 18 13.28 7.61 6.76
C LYS A 18 14.66 7.55 7.41
N ALA A 19 14.75 7.08 8.65
CA ALA A 19 16.03 6.93 9.35
C ALA A 19 16.95 5.95 8.62
N PHE A 20 16.40 4.82 8.16
CA PHE A 20 17.11 3.84 7.37
C PHE A 20 17.58 4.41 6.03
N ASN A 21 16.69 5.03 5.25
CA ASN A 21 17.03 5.62 3.95
C ASN A 21 18.15 6.66 4.09
N LYS A 22 18.09 7.52 5.12
CA LYS A 22 19.15 8.48 5.43
C LYS A 22 20.48 7.78 5.75
N ALA A 23 20.47 6.72 6.54
CA ALA A 23 21.67 5.94 6.87
C ALA A 23 22.25 5.21 5.65
N ALA A 24 21.38 4.67 4.80
CA ALA A 24 21.72 4.01 3.54
C ALA A 24 22.09 4.99 2.41
N LYS A 25 21.93 6.31 2.65
CA LYS A 25 22.15 7.38 1.67
C LYS A 25 21.36 7.18 0.36
N GLY A 26 20.13 6.66 0.46
CA GLY A 26 19.29 6.38 -0.71
C GLY A 26 19.81 5.28 -1.63
N LYS A 27 20.77 4.46 -1.19
CA LYS A 27 21.33 3.37 -2.02
C LYS A 27 20.54 2.08 -1.96
N VAL A 28 19.56 1.98 -1.07
CA VAL A 28 18.74 0.80 -0.85
C VAL A 28 17.29 1.20 -1.07
N GLY A 29 16.58 0.42 -1.89
CA GLY A 29 15.16 0.66 -2.14
C GLY A 29 14.34 0.49 -0.86
N THR A 30 13.29 1.29 -0.74
CA THR A 30 12.41 1.32 0.42
C THR A 30 10.94 1.23 0.03
N ILE A 31 10.17 0.55 0.87
CA ILE A 31 8.71 0.58 0.83
C ILE A 31 8.24 1.64 1.82
N GLY A 32 7.38 2.55 1.37
CA GLY A 32 6.77 3.55 2.24
C GLY A 32 5.94 2.92 3.36
N GLY A 33 5.94 3.56 4.53
CA GLY A 33 5.13 3.16 5.67
C GLY A 33 3.66 3.51 5.49
N SER A 34 2.85 3.12 6.48
CA SER A 34 1.39 3.24 6.42
C SER A 34 0.90 4.68 6.22
N ILE A 35 1.60 5.67 6.79
CA ILE A 35 1.21 7.08 6.67
C ILE A 35 1.53 7.59 5.27
N SER A 36 2.67 7.23 4.69
CA SER A 36 3.02 7.63 3.33
C SER A 36 2.04 7.08 2.30
N SER A 37 1.62 5.82 2.44
CA SER A 37 0.57 5.24 1.60
C SER A 37 -0.77 5.98 1.75
N ALA A 38 -1.15 6.38 2.97
CA ALA A 38 -2.37 7.16 3.22
C ALA A 38 -2.31 8.57 2.60
N ILE A 39 -1.18 9.27 2.72
CA ILE A 39 -0.96 10.57 2.09
C ILE A 39 -1.05 10.43 0.56
N PHE A 40 -0.43 9.40 0.00
CA PHE A 40 -0.52 9.17 -1.44
C PHE A 40 -1.98 8.89 -1.88
N ALA A 41 -2.73 8.07 -1.13
CA ALA A 41 -4.14 7.83 -1.41
C ALA A 41 -4.95 9.13 -1.40
N ILE A 42 -4.78 9.97 -0.38
CA ILE A 42 -5.48 11.26 -0.29
C ILE A 42 -5.14 12.15 -1.48
N THR A 43 -3.84 12.29 -1.78
CA THR A 43 -3.39 13.18 -2.87
C THR A 43 -3.85 12.69 -4.24
N SER A 44 -3.78 11.38 -4.51
CA SER A 44 -4.32 10.75 -5.72
C SER A 44 -5.85 10.93 -5.82
N TYR A 45 -6.60 10.66 -4.75
CA TYR A 45 -8.06 10.73 -4.78
C TYR A 45 -8.59 12.15 -4.89
N LEU A 46 -7.85 13.14 -4.39
CA LEU A 46 -8.16 14.55 -4.55
C LEU A 46 -7.61 15.15 -5.86
N LYS A 47 -6.95 14.35 -6.72
CA LYS A 47 -6.30 14.80 -7.96
C LYS A 47 -5.26 15.91 -7.73
N LEU A 48 -4.56 15.81 -6.61
CA LEU A 48 -3.48 16.68 -6.16
C LEU A 48 -2.11 15.99 -6.26
N ASP A 49 -2.03 14.85 -6.94
CA ASP A 49 -0.81 14.07 -7.05
C ASP A 49 0.25 14.78 -7.92
N PHE A 50 -0.09 15.80 -8.71
CA PHE A 50 0.86 16.49 -9.60
C PHE A 50 2.10 17.07 -8.90
N PHE A 51 2.01 17.48 -7.63
CA PHE A 51 3.16 17.93 -6.82
C PHE A 51 3.68 16.86 -5.87
N TYR A 52 3.10 15.66 -5.88
CA TYR A 52 3.58 14.55 -5.08
C TYR A 52 4.86 13.98 -5.70
N VAL A 53 5.95 14.11 -4.94
CA VAL A 53 7.25 13.49 -5.21
C VAL A 53 7.48 12.43 -4.14
N SER A 54 7.51 11.16 -4.54
CA SER A 54 7.81 10.06 -3.62
C SER A 54 9.29 10.02 -3.30
N THR A 55 9.63 9.74 -2.04
CA THR A 55 10.98 9.36 -1.63
C THR A 55 11.16 7.84 -1.54
N TYR A 56 10.14 7.07 -1.92
CA TYR A 56 10.08 5.62 -1.84
C TYR A 56 9.84 5.02 -3.21
N GLU A 57 10.50 3.90 -3.49
CA GLU A 57 10.39 3.13 -4.73
C GLU A 57 9.06 2.38 -4.83
N SER A 58 8.46 2.05 -3.68
CA SER A 58 7.16 1.37 -3.62
C SER A 58 6.34 1.79 -2.41
N LEU A 59 5.04 1.52 -2.46
CA LEU A 59 4.10 1.72 -1.37
C LEU A 59 3.42 0.41 -1.03
N SER A 60 3.16 0.19 0.25
CA SER A 60 2.39 -0.96 0.72
C SER A 60 0.95 -0.57 1.04
N LEU A 61 -0.02 -1.39 0.61
CA LEU A 61 -1.45 -1.15 0.84
C LEU A 61 -2.15 -2.36 1.47
N PRO A 62 -3.06 -2.13 2.45
CA PRO A 62 -4.03 -3.15 2.81
C PRO A 62 -4.97 -3.39 1.63
N TYR A 63 -5.44 -4.63 1.52
CA TYR A 63 -6.55 -4.98 0.61
C TYR A 63 -7.65 -5.66 1.42
N ASN A 64 -8.88 -5.16 1.31
CA ASN A 64 -10.10 -5.72 1.91
C ASN A 64 -9.94 -6.11 3.40
N GLN A 65 -9.38 -5.21 4.19
CA GLN A 65 -9.05 -5.47 5.59
C GLN A 65 -9.70 -4.48 6.54
N LYS A 66 -10.08 -5.00 7.71
CA LYS A 66 -10.57 -4.23 8.84
C LYS A 66 -9.40 -3.49 9.52
N MET A 67 -9.64 -2.25 9.89
CA MET A 67 -8.69 -1.46 10.67
C MET A 67 -8.61 -1.98 12.10
N GLY A 68 -7.40 -2.26 12.57
CA GLY A 68 -7.13 -2.51 13.98
C GLY A 68 -7.35 -1.26 14.85
N GLN A 69 -7.50 -1.44 16.16
CA GLN A 69 -7.79 -0.33 17.09
C GLN A 69 -6.73 0.79 17.05
N GLY A 70 -5.44 0.45 16.84
CA GLY A 70 -4.38 1.43 16.67
C GLY A 70 -4.58 2.31 15.44
N ASN A 71 -4.91 1.70 14.29
CA ASN A 71 -5.19 2.42 13.05
C ASN A 71 -6.43 3.31 13.16
N ILE A 72 -7.48 2.83 13.85
CA ILE A 72 -8.69 3.61 14.09
C ILE A 72 -8.38 4.87 14.92
N GLN A 73 -7.54 4.75 15.96
CA GLN A 73 -7.14 5.90 16.78
C GLN A 73 -6.38 6.95 15.98
N VAL A 74 -5.46 6.53 15.11
CA VAL A 74 -4.72 7.44 14.23
C VAL A 74 -5.67 8.08 13.21
N MET A 75 -6.53 7.30 12.57
CA MET A 75 -7.51 7.79 11.59
C MET A 75 -8.45 8.85 12.20
N LYS A 76 -8.91 8.65 13.45
CA LYS A 76 -9.79 9.61 14.14
C LYS A 76 -9.14 10.97 14.40
N LYS A 77 -7.81 11.10 14.30
CA LYS A 77 -7.11 12.39 14.41
C LYS A 77 -7.28 13.25 13.15
N PHE A 78 -7.62 12.66 12.01
CA PHE A 78 -7.83 13.40 10.77
C PHE A 78 -9.22 14.04 10.72
N PRO A 79 -9.42 15.13 9.96
CA PRO A 79 -10.74 15.69 9.71
C PRO A 79 -11.69 14.67 9.06
N LYS A 80 -13.01 14.80 9.29
CA LYS A 80 -14.01 13.81 8.82
C LYS A 80 -13.96 13.55 7.32
N PHE A 81 -13.70 14.58 6.50
CA PHE A 81 -13.59 14.41 5.05
C PHE A 81 -12.43 13.49 4.66
N ILE A 82 -11.28 13.56 5.35
CA ILE A 82 -10.14 12.64 5.13
C ILE A 82 -10.47 11.24 5.64
N GLN A 83 -11.16 11.13 6.78
CA GLN A 83 -11.59 9.82 7.30
C GLN A 83 -12.44 9.09 6.25
N ASN A 84 -13.40 9.78 5.63
CA ASN A 84 -14.27 9.21 4.60
C ASN A 84 -13.53 8.84 3.30
N ILE A 85 -12.34 9.43 3.07
CA ILE A 85 -11.48 9.07 1.93
C ILE A 85 -10.71 7.77 2.24
N LEU A 86 -10.20 7.63 3.47
CA LEU A 86 -9.32 6.53 3.88
C LEU A 86 -10.07 5.30 4.41
N SER A 87 -11.31 5.46 4.85
CA SER A 87 -12.08 4.36 5.43
C SER A 87 -13.53 4.32 4.97
N THR A 88 -14.12 3.14 5.14
CA THR A 88 -15.57 2.94 5.14
C THR A 88 -15.98 2.31 6.46
N GLN A 89 -17.21 2.56 6.90
CA GLN A 89 -17.76 1.98 8.12
C GLN A 89 -18.87 1.01 7.73
N ASP A 90 -18.84 -0.21 8.27
CA ASP A 90 -19.92 -1.19 8.09
C ASP A 90 -21.09 -0.93 9.05
N GLU A 91 -22.19 -1.68 8.88
CA GLU A 91 -23.40 -1.59 9.71
C GLU A 91 -23.13 -1.89 11.19
N ASP A 92 -22.12 -2.73 11.47
CA ASP A 92 -21.67 -3.11 12.80
C ASP A 92 -20.73 -2.05 13.44
N GLY A 93 -20.44 -0.97 12.72
CA GLY A 93 -19.62 0.14 13.19
C GLY A 93 -18.10 -0.08 13.07
N ASN A 94 -17.65 -1.14 12.41
CA ASN A 94 -16.24 -1.41 12.14
C ASN A 94 -15.72 -0.56 10.98
N TYR A 95 -14.46 -0.17 11.08
CA TYR A 95 -13.77 0.57 10.02
C TYR A 95 -12.98 -0.37 9.13
N TRP A 96 -13.14 -0.20 7.82
CA TRP A 96 -12.41 -0.91 6.79
C TRP A 96 -11.54 0.07 6.00
N PHE A 97 -10.39 -0.39 5.51
CA PHE A 97 -9.54 0.43 4.64
C PHE A 97 -10.22 0.68 3.28
N ASN A 98 -10.27 1.95 2.87
CA ASN A 98 -10.82 2.41 1.59
C ASN A 98 -9.69 3.02 0.72
N MET A 99 -8.55 2.34 0.65
CA MET A 99 -7.34 2.84 0.00
C MET A 99 -6.98 2.06 -1.28
N GLN A 100 -7.83 1.14 -1.73
CA GLN A 100 -7.62 0.31 -2.91
C GLN A 100 -8.51 0.70 -4.11
N ARG A 101 -8.77 2.01 -4.31
CA ARG A 101 -9.48 2.48 -5.52
C ARG A 101 -8.59 2.29 -6.75
N LEU A 102 -9.20 2.03 -7.91
CA LEU A 102 -8.48 1.76 -9.16
C LEU A 102 -7.53 2.89 -9.57
N GLU A 103 -7.88 4.12 -9.24
CA GLU A 103 -7.08 5.31 -9.51
C GLU A 103 -5.76 5.30 -8.74
N PHE A 104 -5.71 4.71 -7.54
CA PHE A 104 -4.48 4.64 -6.75
C PHE A 104 -3.37 3.93 -7.52
N GLN A 105 -3.67 2.72 -8.02
CA GLN A 105 -2.71 1.88 -8.75
C GLN A 105 -2.17 2.62 -9.97
N ARG A 106 -3.08 3.20 -10.76
CA ARG A 106 -2.74 3.92 -11.99
C ARG A 106 -1.92 5.17 -11.70
N ASP A 107 -2.30 5.96 -10.70
CA ASP A 107 -1.61 7.18 -10.34
C ASP A 107 -0.21 6.87 -9.75
N ALA A 108 -0.06 5.78 -8.99
CA ALA A 108 1.23 5.30 -8.49
C ALA A 108 2.16 4.87 -9.63
N GLN A 109 1.68 4.03 -10.54
CA GLN A 109 2.46 3.54 -11.68
C GLN A 109 2.88 4.68 -12.62
N ARG A 110 2.01 5.68 -12.86
CA ARG A 110 2.36 6.90 -13.61
C ARG A 110 3.52 7.69 -12.99
N LYS A 111 3.75 7.52 -11.69
CA LYS A 111 4.82 8.15 -10.93
C LYS A 111 6.02 7.22 -10.70
N ASN A 112 6.04 6.05 -11.35
CA ASN A 112 7.03 4.99 -11.17
C ASN A 112 7.12 4.50 -9.72
N ILE A 113 5.99 4.45 -9.02
CA ILE A 113 5.87 3.90 -7.67
C ILE A 113 5.18 2.55 -7.80
N ALA A 114 5.86 1.47 -7.41
CA ALA A 114 5.24 0.15 -7.38
C ALA A 114 4.30 0.04 -6.16
N VAL A 115 3.18 -0.67 -6.32
CA VAL A 115 2.19 -0.87 -5.27
C VAL A 115 2.15 -2.35 -4.90
N ILE A 116 2.41 -2.61 -3.62
CA ILE A 116 2.47 -3.96 -3.06
C ILE A 116 1.34 -4.11 -2.05
N TYR A 117 0.48 -5.13 -2.25
CA TYR A 117 -0.61 -5.41 -1.33
C TYR A 117 -0.19 -6.42 -0.27
N TRP A 118 -0.45 -6.12 1.01
CA TRP A 118 0.01 -6.97 2.11
C TRP A 118 -1.07 -7.84 2.74
N THR A 119 -0.64 -9.06 3.06
CA THR A 119 -1.40 -10.20 3.59
C THR A 119 -2.74 -10.42 2.89
N VAL A 120 -2.66 -10.74 1.61
CA VAL A 120 -3.82 -11.14 0.80
C VAL A 120 -3.91 -12.65 0.79
N ASN A 121 -4.92 -13.19 1.48
CA ASN A 121 -5.05 -14.62 1.72
C ASN A 121 -6.32 -15.23 1.08
N ASP A 122 -7.18 -14.39 0.49
CA ASP A 122 -8.37 -14.83 -0.23
C ASP A 122 -8.10 -14.94 -1.74
N ARG A 123 -8.61 -16.01 -2.36
CA ARG A 123 -8.41 -16.28 -3.79
C ARG A 123 -9.07 -15.24 -4.68
N GLN A 124 -10.27 -14.77 -4.32
CA GLN A 124 -11.00 -13.78 -5.11
C GLN A 124 -10.32 -12.41 -5.02
N ASP A 125 -9.81 -12.06 -3.84
CA ASP A 125 -9.00 -10.85 -3.65
C ASP A 125 -7.70 -10.89 -4.49
N MET A 126 -7.01 -12.04 -4.55
CA MET A 126 -5.85 -12.21 -5.43
C MET A 126 -6.19 -12.03 -6.90
N ILE A 127 -7.29 -12.63 -7.37
CA ILE A 127 -7.78 -12.46 -8.75
C ILE A 127 -8.03 -10.99 -9.07
N ASP A 128 -8.78 -10.29 -8.22
CA ASP A 128 -9.10 -8.87 -8.43
C ASP A 128 -7.82 -8.01 -8.45
N LEU A 129 -6.85 -8.29 -7.58
CA LEU A 129 -5.56 -7.59 -7.60
C LEU A 129 -4.74 -7.83 -8.87
N ILE A 130 -4.71 -9.08 -9.36
CA ILE A 130 -4.04 -9.42 -10.63
C ILE A 130 -4.69 -8.67 -11.79
N GLU A 131 -6.03 -8.70 -11.89
CA GLU A 131 -6.77 -8.01 -12.94
C GLU A 131 -6.60 -6.48 -12.89
N ARG A 132 -6.40 -5.93 -11.70
CA ARG A 132 -6.11 -4.50 -11.50
C ARG A 132 -4.67 -4.11 -11.82
N GLY A 133 -3.79 -5.08 -12.04
CA GLY A 133 -2.38 -4.85 -12.34
C GLY A 133 -1.56 -4.47 -11.11
N ALA A 134 -1.82 -5.12 -9.97
CA ALA A 134 -0.98 -5.01 -8.78
C ALA A 134 0.48 -5.38 -9.10
N ASP A 135 1.44 -4.63 -8.57
CA ASP A 135 2.87 -4.86 -8.82
C ASP A 135 3.45 -5.94 -7.90
N GLY A 136 2.79 -6.20 -6.77
CA GLY A 136 3.17 -7.27 -5.86
C GLY A 136 2.07 -7.63 -4.86
N ILE A 137 2.09 -8.89 -4.43
CA ILE A 137 1.20 -9.44 -3.40
C ILE A 137 2.07 -10.14 -2.35
N ILE A 138 1.85 -9.81 -1.08
CA ILE A 138 2.39 -10.54 0.06
C ILE A 138 1.26 -11.42 0.60
N THR A 139 1.51 -12.72 0.70
CA THR A 139 0.50 -13.72 1.08
C THR A 139 1.12 -14.79 1.97
N ASP A 140 0.31 -15.37 2.85
CA ASP A 140 0.65 -16.58 3.60
C ASP A 140 0.33 -17.86 2.79
N HIS A 141 -0.38 -17.72 1.66
CA HIS A 141 -0.87 -18.80 0.80
C HIS A 141 -0.30 -18.71 -0.64
N PRO A 142 1.03 -18.87 -0.83
CA PRO A 142 1.64 -18.81 -2.15
C PRO A 142 1.10 -19.87 -3.14
N GLU A 143 0.60 -20.99 -2.65
CA GLU A 143 -0.02 -22.05 -3.43
C GLU A 143 -1.26 -21.58 -4.21
N LEU A 144 -2.07 -20.70 -3.62
CA LEU A 144 -3.24 -20.13 -4.30
C LEU A 144 -2.80 -19.27 -5.48
N LEU A 145 -1.75 -18.47 -5.30
CA LEU A 145 -1.22 -17.62 -6.36
C LEU A 145 -0.61 -18.45 -7.49
N GLU A 146 0.08 -19.57 -7.17
CA GLU A 146 0.61 -20.50 -8.18
C GLU A 146 -0.50 -21.09 -9.06
N GLU A 147 -1.60 -21.53 -8.44
CA GLU A 147 -2.76 -22.05 -9.18
C GLU A 147 -3.36 -20.99 -10.11
N LEU A 148 -3.52 -19.76 -9.63
CA LEU A 148 -4.06 -18.66 -10.42
C LEU A 148 -3.18 -18.35 -11.63
N ILE A 149 -1.86 -18.23 -11.45
CA ILE A 149 -0.94 -17.94 -12.55
C ILE A 149 -1.02 -19.00 -13.67
N LYS A 150 -1.25 -20.27 -13.33
CA LYS A 150 -1.41 -21.34 -14.34
C LYS A 150 -2.67 -21.15 -15.19
N LEU A 151 -3.73 -20.54 -14.65
CA LEU A 151 -5.00 -20.30 -15.35
C LEU A 151 -4.93 -19.11 -16.31
N TYR A 152 -4.05 -18.14 -16.07
CA TYR A 152 -3.85 -16.95 -16.91
C TYR A 152 -2.82 -17.15 -18.05
N LYS A 153 -2.43 -18.39 -18.36
CA LYS A 153 -1.53 -18.71 -19.48
C LYS A 153 -2.22 -18.70 -20.84
#